data_AF-A0AAE2EIH2-F1
#
_entry.id   AF-A0AAE2EIH2-F1
#
_cell.length_a   1.000
_cell.length_b   1.000
_cell.length_c   1.000
_cell.angle_alpha   90.00
_cell.angle_beta   90.00
_cell.angle_gamma   90.00
#
_symmetry.space_group_name_H-M   'P 1'
#
loop_
_entity.id
_entity.type
_entity.pdbx_description
1 polymer ?
#
loop_
_entity_poly.entity_id
_entity_poly.type
_entity_poly.pdbx_seq_one_letter_code
_entity_poly.pdbx_strand_id
1 'polypeptide(L)'
;MLKQTFLDKQLKKALIFNTIWWLILIIIFIVFSVIKTLNWINLISLVIAYFCSYIAIFLLFLTKLLIIKYQNPYLIYLMFLLRIGIYVIPLFIALLLSDENIFSYLGILIGYSSNLVIPFFIHKRL
;
A
#
# COMPACT_ATOMS: atom_id res chain seq x y z
N MET A 1 21.86 16.25 -7.42
CA MET A 1 22.32 14.85 -7.28
C MET A 1 22.13 14.26 -5.88
N LEU A 2 22.71 14.84 -4.81
CA LEU A 2 22.60 14.28 -3.44
C LEU A 2 21.15 14.08 -2.91
N LYS A 3 20.22 14.98 -3.26
CA LYS A 3 18.81 14.87 -2.84
C LYS A 3 18.07 13.72 -3.55
N GLN A 4 18.39 13.44 -4.81
CA GLN A 4 17.80 12.31 -5.56
C GLN A 4 18.31 10.97 -5.02
N THR A 5 19.63 10.84 -4.84
CA THR A 5 20.23 9.60 -4.30
C THR A 5 19.76 9.27 -2.89
N PHE A 6 19.43 10.29 -2.09
CA PHE A 6 18.80 10.10 -0.78
C PHE A 6 17.34 9.62 -0.90
N LEU A 7 16.57 10.19 -1.83
CA LEU A 7 15.19 9.79 -2.11
C LEU A 7 15.12 8.33 -2.57
N ASP A 8 16.04 7.92 -3.45
CA ASP A 8 16.13 6.55 -3.97
C ASP A 8 16.46 5.55 -2.86
N LYS A 9 17.35 5.92 -1.93
CA LYS A 9 17.66 5.11 -0.74
C LYS A 9 16.44 4.98 0.18
N GLN A 10 15.65 6.04 0.35
CA GLN A 10 14.42 5.98 1.15
C GLN A 10 13.34 5.13 0.47
N LEU A 11 13.16 5.25 -0.85
CA LEU A 11 12.24 4.43 -1.63
C LEU A 11 12.61 2.95 -1.50
N LYS A 12 13.89 2.62 -1.71
CA LYS A 12 14.38 1.25 -1.58
C LYS A 12 14.12 0.68 -0.18
N LYS A 13 14.37 1.45 0.87
CA LYS A 13 14.07 1.03 2.26
C LYS A 13 12.57 0.81 2.48
N ALA A 14 11.72 1.72 2.01
CA ALA A 14 10.27 1.60 2.15
C ALA A 14 9.73 0.37 1.41
N LEU A 15 10.24 0.09 0.20
CA LEU A 15 9.86 -1.10 -0.57
C LEU A 15 10.32 -2.40 0.10
N ILE A 16 11.55 -2.47 0.61
CA ILE A 16 12.06 -3.65 1.34
C ILE A 16 11.24 -3.89 2.62
N PHE A 17 10.90 -2.83 3.35
CA PHE A 17 10.04 -2.97 4.51
C PHE A 17 8.66 -3.48 4.10
N ASN A 18 8.07 -2.91 3.04
CA ASN A 18 6.79 -3.35 2.51
C ASN A 18 6.82 -4.83 2.10
N THR A 19 7.86 -5.31 1.41
CA THR A 19 7.98 -6.74 1.06
C THR A 19 8.02 -7.63 2.28
N ILE A 20 8.83 -7.28 3.29
CA ILE A 20 9.02 -8.10 4.48
C ILE A 20 7.72 -8.16 5.28
N TRP A 21 7.06 -7.01 5.48
CA TRP A 21 5.78 -6.94 6.17
C TRP A 21 4.72 -7.80 5.48
N TRP A 22 4.69 -7.75 4.14
CA TRP A 22 3.77 -8.53 3.35
C TRP A 22 4.03 -10.03 3.37
N LEU A 23 5.30 -10.45 3.36
CA LEU A 23 5.64 -11.87 3.51
C LEU A 23 5.11 -12.43 4.85
N ILE A 24 5.26 -11.66 5.93
CA ILE A 24 4.74 -12.04 7.25
C ILE A 24 3.21 -12.18 7.21
N LEU A 25 2.51 -11.19 6.63
CA LEU A 25 1.04 -11.24 6.52
C LEU A 25 0.55 -12.41 5.66
N ILE A 26 1.20 -12.69 4.53
CA ILE A 26 0.84 -13.82 3.65
C ILE A 26 1.00 -15.14 4.40
N ILE A 27 2.10 -15.35 5.12
CA ILE A 27 2.32 -16.58 5.90
C ILE A 27 1.23 -16.75 6.96
N ILE A 28 0.92 -15.68 7.70
CA ILE A 28 -0.15 -15.69 8.71
C ILE A 28 -1.50 -16.05 8.07
N PHE A 29 -1.84 -15.44 6.94
CA PHE A 29 -3.10 -15.70 6.24
C PHE A 29 -3.20 -17.11 5.67
N ILE A 30 -2.09 -17.67 5.16
CA ILE A 30 -2.03 -19.06 4.70
C ILE A 30 -2.32 -20.00 5.88
N VAL A 31 -1.67 -19.80 7.03
CA VAL A 31 -1.89 -20.63 8.23
C VAL A 31 -3.36 -20.55 8.68
N PHE A 32 -3.93 -19.34 8.77
CA PHE A 32 -5.35 -19.18 9.14
C PHE A 32 -6.32 -19.76 8.09
N SER A 33 -5.93 -19.77 6.81
CA SER A 33 -6.74 -20.39 5.76
C SER A 33 -6.71 -21.92 5.85
N VAL A 34 -5.57 -22.51 6.19
CA VAL A 34 -5.44 -23.97 6.40
C VAL A 34 -6.25 -24.44 7.61
N ILE A 35 -6.28 -23.65 8.69
CA ILE A 35 -7.07 -23.93 9.91
C ILE A 35 -8.58 -23.65 9.67
N LYS A 36 -8.98 -23.29 8.44
CA LYS A 36 -10.35 -22.94 8.03
C LYS A 36 -10.97 -21.77 8.82
N THR A 37 -10.13 -20.95 9.45
CA THR A 37 -10.57 -19.73 10.15
C THR A 37 -10.85 -18.60 9.15
N LEU A 38 -10.13 -18.59 8.02
CA LEU A 38 -10.28 -17.60 6.95
C LEU A 38 -10.52 -18.30 5.60
N ASN A 39 -11.37 -17.70 4.76
CA ASN A 39 -11.59 -18.16 3.39
C ASN A 39 -10.44 -17.74 2.47
N TRP A 40 -10.21 -18.52 1.41
CA TRP A 40 -9.22 -18.22 0.35
C TRP A 40 -9.44 -16.85 -0.33
N ILE A 41 -10.68 -16.36 -0.30
CA ILE A 41 -11.09 -15.04 -0.78
C ILE A 41 -10.38 -13.92 -0.02
N ASN A 42 -10.13 -14.11 1.28
CA ASN A 42 -9.36 -13.18 2.11
C ASN A 42 -7.91 -13.09 1.62
N LEU A 43 -7.34 -14.20 1.15
CA LEU A 43 -6.00 -14.30 0.59
C LEU A 43 -5.88 -13.57 -0.76
N ILE A 44 -6.86 -13.75 -1.65
CA ILE A 44 -6.92 -13.04 -2.95
C ILE A 44 -7.04 -11.52 -2.73
N SER A 45 -7.93 -11.14 -1.82
CA SER A 45 -8.16 -9.73 -1.47
C SER A 45 -6.93 -9.08 -0.86
N LEU A 46 -6.20 -9.84 -0.03
CA LEU A 46 -4.91 -9.46 0.51
C LEU A 46 -3.92 -9.22 -0.66
N VAL A 47 -3.73 -10.18 -1.57
CA VAL A 47 -2.82 -9.98 -2.73
C VAL A 47 -3.18 -8.73 -3.56
N ILE A 48 -4.44 -8.38 -3.72
CA ILE A 48 -4.83 -7.18 -4.48
C ILE A 48 -4.49 -5.89 -3.72
N ALA A 49 -4.71 -5.86 -2.41
CA ALA A 49 -4.27 -4.76 -1.57
C ALA A 49 -2.74 -4.61 -1.54
N TYR A 50 -1.97 -5.70 -1.72
CA TYR A 50 -0.51 -5.64 -1.88
C TYR A 50 -0.09 -4.80 -3.08
N PHE A 51 -0.64 -5.11 -4.25
CA PHE A 51 -0.32 -4.36 -5.48
C PHE A 51 -0.69 -2.89 -5.33
N CYS A 52 -1.84 -2.60 -4.71
CA CYS A 52 -2.26 -1.23 -4.45
C CYS A 52 -1.30 -0.50 -3.48
N SER A 53 -0.81 -1.18 -2.43
CA SER A 53 0.21 -0.62 -1.54
C SER A 53 1.48 -0.24 -2.29
N TYR A 54 1.94 -1.08 -3.22
CA TYR A 54 3.11 -0.83 -4.04
C TYR A 54 2.98 0.42 -4.91
N ILE A 55 1.84 0.53 -5.60
CA ILE A 55 1.55 1.68 -6.47
C ILE A 55 1.50 2.96 -5.63
N ALA A 56 0.87 2.90 -4.45
CA ALA A 56 0.75 4.07 -3.59
C ALA A 56 2.09 4.54 -3.01
N ILE A 57 3.00 3.61 -2.66
CA ILE A 57 4.37 3.93 -2.24
C ILE A 57 5.11 4.59 -3.40
N PHE A 58 5.03 4.02 -4.60
CA PHE A 58 5.69 4.59 -5.78
C PHE A 58 5.19 6.03 -6.05
N LEU A 59 3.88 6.25 -6.01
CA LEU A 59 3.28 7.58 -6.13
C LEU A 59 3.77 8.56 -5.07
N LEU A 60 3.95 8.12 -3.82
CA LEU A 60 4.46 8.98 -2.75
C LEU A 60 5.86 9.53 -3.07
N PHE A 61 6.76 8.69 -3.60
CA PHE A 61 8.10 9.12 -3.99
C PHE A 61 8.10 9.93 -5.29
N LEU A 62 7.25 9.57 -6.25
CA LEU A 62 7.02 10.37 -7.46
C LEU A 62 6.55 11.78 -7.10
N THR A 63 5.62 11.91 -6.14
CA THR A 63 5.12 13.18 -5.64
C THR A 63 6.26 14.04 -5.09
N LYS A 64 7.12 13.47 -4.23
CA LYS A 64 8.29 14.17 -3.68
C LYS A 64 9.22 14.70 -4.79
N LEU A 65 9.46 13.89 -5.83
CA LEU A 65 10.33 14.28 -6.94
C LEU A 65 9.70 15.41 -7.78
N LEU A 66 8.41 15.31 -8.06
CA LEU A 66 7.68 16.32 -8.84
C LEU A 66 7.56 17.65 -8.08
N ILE A 67 7.36 17.62 -6.75
CA ILE A 67 7.35 18.83 -5.91
C ILE A 67 8.70 19.57 -6.03
N ILE A 68 9.82 18.85 -5.92
CA ILE A 68 11.16 19.46 -6.02
C ILE A 68 11.38 20.09 -7.39
N LYS A 69 10.86 19.45 -8.46
CA LYS A 69 11.07 19.90 -9.83
C LYS A 69 10.19 21.08 -10.24
N TYR A 70 8.90 21.04 -9.89
CA TYR A 70 7.91 21.98 -10.40
C TYR A 70 7.43 23.02 -9.38
N GLN A 71 7.71 22.82 -8.09
CA GLN A 71 7.28 23.71 -6.98
C GLN A 71 5.78 24.05 -6.99
N ASN A 72 4.96 23.21 -7.63
CA ASN A 72 3.53 23.46 -7.81
C ASN A 72 2.72 22.79 -6.69
N PRO A 73 2.02 23.57 -5.84
CA PRO A 73 1.24 23.02 -4.74
C PRO A 73 0.04 22.18 -5.21
N TYR A 74 -0.57 22.49 -6.36
CA TYR A 74 -1.70 21.74 -6.91
C TYR A 74 -1.35 20.29 -7.22
N LEU A 75 -0.07 20.04 -7.53
CA LEU A 75 0.42 18.70 -7.82
C LEU A 75 0.43 17.80 -6.56
N ILE A 76 0.56 18.40 -5.37
CA ILE A 76 0.45 17.68 -4.09
C ILE A 76 -0.98 17.17 -3.91
N TYR A 77 -1.97 18.05 -4.13
CA TYR A 77 -3.38 17.69 -3.99
C TYR A 77 -3.79 16.60 -5.00
N LEU A 78 -3.35 16.71 -6.25
CA LEU A 78 -3.62 15.71 -7.29
C LEU A 78 -3.04 14.33 -6.91
N MET A 79 -1.78 14.29 -6.49
CA MET A 79 -1.13 13.03 -6.11
C MET A 79 -1.72 12.41 -4.84
N PHE A 80 -2.16 13.25 -3.90
CA PHE A 80 -2.88 12.80 -2.72
C PHE A 80 -4.23 12.18 -3.10
N LEU A 81 -4.99 12.82 -3.99
CA LEU A 81 -6.25 12.29 -4.50
C LEU A 81 -6.06 10.94 -5.20
N LEU A 82 -5.03 10.82 -6.03
CA LEU A 82 -4.71 9.56 -6.73
C LEU A 82 -4.42 8.42 -5.76
N ARG A 83 -3.65 8.69 -4.70
CA ARG A 83 -3.38 7.70 -3.65
C ARG A 83 -4.64 7.28 -2.91
N ILE A 84 -5.53 8.23 -2.58
CA ILE A 84 -6.83 7.91 -1.99
C ILE A 84 -7.61 7.01 -2.94
N GLY A 85 -7.67 7.33 -4.23
CA GLY A 85 -8.33 6.51 -5.25
C GLY A 85 -7.82 5.07 -5.24
N ILE A 86 -6.50 4.85 -5.16
CA ILE A 86 -5.90 3.51 -5.12
C ILE A 86 -6.32 2.70 -3.88
N TYR A 87 -6.60 3.34 -2.76
CA TYR A 87 -7.08 2.66 -1.55
C TYR A 87 -8.58 2.45 -1.55
N VAL A 88 -9.31 3.43 -2.08
CA VAL A 88 -10.76 3.46 -2.07
C VAL A 88 -11.33 2.51 -3.11
N ILE A 89 -10.75 2.43 -4.32
CA ILE A 89 -11.27 1.57 -5.40
C ILE A 89 -11.37 0.10 -4.98
N PRO A 90 -10.30 -0.56 -4.49
CA PRO A 90 -10.39 -1.97 -4.12
C PRO A 90 -11.32 -2.19 -2.93
N LEU A 91 -11.38 -1.22 -2.00
CA LEU A 91 -12.24 -1.29 -0.84
C LEU A 91 -13.73 -1.16 -1.23
N PHE A 92 -14.07 -0.29 -2.17
CA PHE A 92 -15.43 -0.20 -2.74
C PHE A 92 -15.78 -1.46 -3.55
N ILE A 93 -14.86 -1.99 -4.34
CA ILE A 93 -15.06 -3.26 -5.07
C ILE A 93 -15.35 -4.39 -4.07
N ALA A 94 -14.59 -4.47 -2.98
CA ALA A 94 -14.83 -5.48 -1.96
C ALA A 94 -16.15 -5.30 -1.19
N LEU A 95 -16.61 -4.06 -1.00
CA LEU A 95 -17.90 -3.82 -0.38
C LEU A 95 -19.06 -4.19 -1.31
N LEU A 96 -18.96 -3.86 -2.59
CA LEU A 96 -20.01 -4.13 -3.58
C LEU A 96 -20.08 -5.61 -3.98
N LEU A 97 -18.95 -6.30 -4.02
CA LEU A 97 -18.85 -7.71 -4.41
C LEU A 97 -18.65 -8.65 -3.20
N SER A 98 -18.94 -8.17 -1.98
CA SER A 98 -18.82 -8.98 -0.77
C SER A 98 -19.77 -10.18 -0.78
N ASP A 99 -20.98 -9.99 -1.28
CA ASP A 99 -22.02 -11.03 -1.31
C ASP A 99 -21.71 -12.13 -2.33
N GLU A 100 -20.93 -11.80 -3.37
CA GLU A 100 -20.52 -12.75 -4.41
C GLU A 100 -19.33 -13.62 -3.99
N ASN A 101 -18.80 -13.45 -2.77
CA ASN A 101 -17.62 -14.17 -2.27
C ASN A 101 -16.39 -14.01 -3.19
N ILE A 102 -16.29 -12.91 -3.94
CA ILE A 102 -15.14 -12.66 -4.84
C ILE A 102 -14.06 -11.87 -4.11
N PHE A 103 -14.49 -10.96 -3.23
CA PHE A 103 -13.63 -10.09 -2.46
C PHE A 103 -14.06 -10.00 -1.01
N SER A 104 -13.08 -9.84 -0.13
CA SER A 104 -13.28 -9.68 1.30
C SER A 104 -12.68 -8.37 1.76
N TYR A 105 -13.55 -7.55 2.36
CA TYR A 105 -13.17 -6.30 3.02
C TYR A 105 -12.05 -6.50 4.05
N LEU A 106 -12.09 -7.60 4.80
CA LEU A 106 -11.10 -7.93 5.83
C LEU A 106 -9.69 -8.12 5.24
N GLY A 107 -9.59 -8.84 4.13
CA GLY A 107 -8.32 -9.05 3.42
C GLY A 107 -7.74 -7.75 2.88
N ILE A 108 -8.60 -6.86 2.37
CA ILE A 108 -8.16 -5.55 1.84
C ILE A 108 -7.67 -4.62 2.96
N LEU A 109 -8.44 -4.50 4.05
CA LEU A 109 -8.05 -3.67 5.19
C LEU A 109 -6.70 -4.09 5.77
N ILE A 110 -6.51 -5.39 6.00
CA ILE A 110 -5.26 -5.90 6.56
C ILE A 110 -4.12 -5.73 5.56
N GLY A 111 -4.39 -5.90 4.26
CA GLY A 111 -3.41 -5.60 3.23
C GLY A 111 -2.94 -4.13 3.25
N TYR A 112 -3.82 -3.17 3.52
CA TYR A 112 -3.41 -1.77 3.66
C TYR A 112 -2.67 -1.43 4.94
N SER A 113 -2.54 -2.35 5.89
CA SER A 113 -1.81 -2.12 7.15
C SER A 113 -0.37 -1.65 6.92
N SER A 114 0.29 -2.13 5.85
CA SER A 114 1.66 -1.73 5.55
C SER A 114 1.78 -0.23 5.25
N ASN A 115 0.77 0.36 4.60
CA ASN A 115 0.75 1.80 4.27
C ASN A 115 0.64 2.69 5.51
N LEU A 116 0.04 2.21 6.60
CA LEU A 116 -0.02 2.92 7.88
C LEU A 116 1.33 2.96 8.58
N VAL A 117 2.18 1.95 8.33
CA VAL A 117 3.47 1.79 9.01
C VAL A 117 4.58 2.59 8.30
N ILE A 118 4.49 2.78 6.99
CA ILE A 118 5.49 3.48 6.17
C ILE A 118 5.81 4.92 6.64
N PRO A 119 4.83 5.77 7.05
CA PRO A 119 5.10 7.09 7.59
C PRO A 119 6.08 7.09 8.77
N PHE A 120 6.03 6.09 9.64
CA PHE A 120 6.91 5.99 10.82
C PHE A 120 8.37 5.73 10.46
N PHE A 121 8.63 5.09 9.31
CA PHE A 121 9.99 4.83 8.83
C PHE A 121 10.59 6.03 8.07
N ILE A 122 9.75 6.86 7.47
CA ILE A 122 10.19 8.02 6.69
C ILE A 122 10.46 9.24 7.59
N HIS A 123 9.83 9.33 8.77
CA HIS A 123 9.91 10.51 9.63
C HIS A 123 11.18 10.60 10.50
N LYS A 124 12.06 9.58 10.53
CA LYS A 124 13.38 9.72 11.15
C LYS A 124 14.27 10.60 10.26
N ARG A 125 14.41 11.88 10.65
CA ARG A 125 15.20 12.99 10.07
C ARG A 125 14.36 14.00 9.29
N LEU A 126 13.62 14.82 10.02
CA LEU A 126 13.71 16.27 9.84
C LEU A 126 14.46 16.81 11.06
#